data_AF-A0A7V7RM33-F1
#
_entry.id   AF-A0A7V7RM33-F1
#
_cell.length_a   1.000
_cell.length_b   1.000
_cell.length_c   1.000
_cell.angle_alpha   90.00
_cell.angle_beta   90.00
_cell.angle_gamma   90.00
#
_symmetry.space_group_name_H-M   'P 1'
#
loop_
_entity.id
_entity.type
_entity.pdbx_description
1 polymer ?
#
loop_
_entity_poly.entity_id
_entity_poly.type
_entity_poly.pdbx_seq_one_letter_code
_entity_poly.pdbx_strand_id
1 'polypeptide(L)'
;MSEKIVDIKERYHEEIGNIKSILTCLENGRVYGYNGNKSQGDGSLEYNARKLKKEIARLLTKIEYGKPSISDEIAEAFFSENK
;
A
#
# COMPACT_ATOMS: atom_id res chain seq x y z
N MET A 1 -15.96 22.76 -6.31
CA MET A 1 -15.38 21.57 -5.67
C MET A 1 -15.55 21.74 -4.17
N SER A 2 -16.00 20.71 -3.45
CA SER A 2 -16.07 20.75 -1.98
C SER A 2 -14.66 20.74 -1.40
N GLU A 3 -14.36 21.62 -0.44
CA GLU A 3 -13.09 21.56 0.30
C GLU A 3 -12.97 20.23 1.05
N LYS A 4 -11.80 19.60 0.95
CA LYS A 4 -11.50 18.39 1.71
C LYS A 4 -11.08 18.79 3.12
N ILE A 5 -11.75 18.24 4.13
CA ILE A 5 -11.37 18.41 5.54
C ILE A 5 -10.02 17.73 5.83
N VAL A 6 -9.77 16.59 5.18
CA VAL A 6 -8.46 15.89 5.19
C VAL A 6 -8.23 15.32 3.79
N ASP A 7 -7.11 15.66 3.15
CA ASP A 7 -6.74 15.05 1.88
C ASP A 7 -6.06 13.69 2.07
N ILE A 8 -6.85 12.68 2.42
CA ILE A 8 -6.38 11.31 2.64
C ILE A 8 -5.69 10.75 1.40
N LYS A 9 -6.21 11.09 0.22
CA LYS A 9 -5.68 10.58 -1.06
C LYS A 9 -4.26 11.08 -1.31
N GLU A 10 -4.00 12.34 -0.99
CA GLU A 10 -2.68 12.93 -1.13
C GLU A 10 -1.75 12.48 0.00
N ARG A 11 -2.19 12.60 1.25
CA ARG A 11 -1.36 12.29 2.43
C ARG A 11 -0.89 10.84 2.44
N TYR A 12 -1.76 9.90 2.09
CA TYR A 12 -1.46 8.45 2.13
C TYR A 12 -1.37 7.85 0.72
N HIS A 13 -0.89 8.63 -0.26
CA HIS A 13 -0.80 8.20 -1.65
C HIS A 13 0.08 6.95 -1.81
N GLU A 14 1.16 6.82 -1.04
CA GLU A 14 2.04 5.65 -1.02
C GLU A 14 1.31 4.38 -0.56
N GLU A 15 0.60 4.43 0.57
CA GLU A 15 -0.20 3.29 1.06
C GLU A 15 -1.29 2.90 0.05
N ILE A 16 -1.98 3.88 -0.51
CA ILE A 16 -3.02 3.67 -1.53
C ILE A 16 -2.40 3.08 -2.81
N GLY A 17 -1.22 3.54 -3.20
CA GLY A 17 -0.45 3.03 -4.34
C GLY A 17 -0.07 1.55 -4.16
N ASN A 18 0.39 1.18 -2.96
CA ASN A 18 0.71 -0.20 -2.62
C ASN A 18 -0.52 -1.12 -2.70
N ILE A 19 -1.66 -0.68 -2.17
CA ILE A 19 -2.93 -1.41 -2.27
C ILE A 19 -3.35 -1.60 -3.73
N LYS A 20 -3.31 -0.51 -4.52
CA LYS A 20 -3.64 -0.55 -5.95
C LYS A 20 -2.73 -1.50 -6.73
N SER A 21 -1.43 -1.47 -6.46
CA SER A 21 -0.46 -2.35 -7.11
C SER A 21 -0.81 -3.82 -6.91
N ILE A 22 -1.16 -4.23 -5.69
CA ILE A 22 -1.60 -5.60 -5.40
C ILE A 22 -2.87 -5.94 -6.18
N LEU A 23 -3.87 -5.05 -6.18
CA LEU A 23 -5.13 -5.24 -6.91
C LEU A 23 -4.90 -5.37 -8.42
N THR A 24 -4.10 -4.49 -9.02
CA THR A 24 -3.75 -4.55 -10.44
C THR A 24 -3.02 -5.85 -10.80
N CYS A 25 -2.14 -6.36 -9.94
CA CYS A 25 -1.53 -7.68 -10.18
C CYS A 25 -2.58 -8.80 -10.18
N LEU A 26 -3.50 -8.79 -9.22
CA LEU A 26 -4.59 -9.77 -9.13
C LEU A 26 -5.52 -9.70 -10.36
N GLU A 27 -5.93 -8.50 -10.77
CA GLU A 27 -6.78 -8.26 -11.95
C GLU A 27 -6.13 -8.78 -13.24
N ASN A 28 -4.81 -8.63 -13.36
CA ASN A 28 -4.05 -9.12 -14.51
C ASN A 28 -3.70 -10.61 -14.44
N GLY A 29 -4.21 -11.35 -13.45
CA GLY A 29 -3.90 -12.77 -13.26
C GLY A 29 -2.44 -13.04 -12.90
N ARG A 30 -1.69 -12.02 -12.44
CA ARG A 30 -0.32 -12.16 -11.96
C ARG A 30 -0.32 -12.78 -10.57
N VAL A 31 -0.56 -14.08 -10.54
CA VAL A 31 -0.61 -14.90 -9.33
C VAL A 31 0.14 -16.19 -9.58
N TYR A 32 1.08 -16.52 -8.69
CA TYR A 32 1.83 -17.77 -8.77
C TYR A 32 0.90 -18.98 -8.77
N GLY A 33 1.05 -19.85 -9.76
CA GLY A 33 0.23 -21.04 -9.96
C GLY A 33 -1.10 -20.79 -10.68
N TYR A 34 -1.47 -19.54 -10.95
CA TYR A 34 -2.67 -19.20 -11.72
C TYR A 34 -2.35 -19.13 -13.22
N ASN A 35 -3.21 -19.69 -14.08
CA ASN A 35 -3.04 -19.72 -15.54
C ASN A 35 -1.63 -20.14 -16.02
N GLY A 36 -0.98 -21.05 -15.30
CA GLY A 36 0.38 -21.51 -15.62
C GLY A 36 1.50 -20.51 -15.31
N ASN A 37 1.21 -19.42 -14.60
CA ASN A 37 2.22 -18.48 -14.13
C ASN A 37 3.17 -19.16 -13.12
N LYS A 38 4.46 -19.16 -13.44
CA LYS A 38 5.54 -19.76 -12.63
C LYS A 38 6.37 -18.73 -11.87
N SER A 39 6.05 -17.43 -11.99
CA SER A 39 6.75 -16.36 -11.31
C SER A 39 6.45 -16.41 -9.82
N GLN A 40 7.40 -16.92 -9.02
CA GLN A 40 7.26 -16.95 -7.56
C GLN A 40 7.19 -15.54 -6.96
N GLY A 41 7.75 -14.53 -7.65
CA GLY A 41 7.70 -13.13 -7.24
C GLY A 41 6.31 -12.51 -7.27
N ASP A 42 5.38 -13.08 -8.04
CA ASP A 42 3.99 -12.60 -8.09
C ASP A 42 3.17 -13.06 -6.87
N GLY A 43 3.67 -14.02 -6.07
CA GLY A 43 3.02 -14.52 -4.86
C GLY A 43 1.76 -15.36 -5.15
N SER A 44 1.38 -16.23 -4.22
CA SER A 44 0.14 -16.99 -4.31
C SER A 44 -1.09 -16.10 -4.08
N LEU A 45 -2.27 -16.56 -4.49
CA LEU A 45 -3.53 -15.85 -4.23
C LEU A 45 -3.72 -15.59 -2.73
N GLU A 46 -3.45 -16.61 -1.91
CA GLU A 46 -3.54 -16.52 -0.44
C GLU A 46 -2.58 -15.47 0.12
N TYR A 47 -1.33 -15.45 -0.36
CA TYR A 47 -0.33 -14.47 0.05
C TYR A 47 -0.77 -13.05 -0.31
N ASN A 48 -1.20 -12.82 -1.56
CA ASN A 48 -1.65 -11.51 -2.02
C ASN A 48 -2.90 -11.02 -1.27
N ALA A 49 -3.88 -11.90 -1.03
CA ALA A 49 -5.07 -11.56 -0.24
C ALA A 49 -4.72 -11.18 1.21
N ARG A 50 -3.79 -11.91 1.83
CA ARG A 50 -3.30 -11.59 3.19
C ARG A 50 -2.52 -10.28 3.22
N LYS A 51 -1.68 -10.03 2.21
CA LYS A 51 -0.95 -8.76 2.06
C LYS A 51 -1.92 -7.59 1.90
N LEU A 52 -2.92 -7.72 1.03
CA LEU A 52 -3.94 -6.69 0.82
C LEU A 52 -4.70 -6.35 2.12
N LYS A 53 -5.15 -7.36 2.87
CA LYS A 53 -5.80 -7.17 4.17
C LYS A 53 -4.91 -6.39 5.14
N LYS A 54 -3.61 -6.71 5.18
CA LYS A 54 -2.63 -6.04 6.04
C LYS A 54 -2.44 -4.58 5.66
N GLU A 55 -2.28 -4.27 4.37
CA GLU A 55 -2.10 -2.90 3.89
C GLU A 55 -3.34 -2.04 4.17
N ILE A 56 -4.54 -2.57 3.93
CA ILE A 56 -5.79 -1.88 4.26
C ILE A 56 -5.89 -1.60 5.75
N ALA A 57 -5.66 -2.61 6.60
CA ALA A 57 -5.71 -2.43 8.05
C ALA A 57 -4.70 -1.38 8.54
N ARG A 58 -3.46 -1.42 8.01
CA ARG A 58 -2.42 -0.45 8.35
C ARG A 58 -2.83 0.97 7.96
N LEU A 59 -3.36 1.17 6.75
CA LEU A 59 -3.84 2.47 6.28
C LEU A 59 -4.97 2.99 7.18
N LEU A 60 -5.97 2.16 7.49
CA LEU A 60 -7.07 2.54 8.38
C LEU A 60 -6.57 2.97 9.76
N THR A 61 -5.67 2.19 10.37
CA THR A 61 -5.02 2.56 11.64
C THR A 61 -4.26 3.89 11.53
N LYS A 62 -3.54 4.14 10.43
CA LYS A 62 -2.83 5.41 10.26
C LYS A 62 -3.78 6.60 10.19
N ILE A 63 -4.87 6.47 9.45
CA ILE A 63 -5.91 7.50 9.33
C ILE A 63 -6.58 7.74 10.70
N GLU A 64 -6.99 6.67 11.38
CA GLU A 64 -7.72 6.74 12.65
C GLU A 64 -6.91 7.43 13.76
N TYR A 65 -5.61 7.15 13.83
CA TYR A 65 -4.73 7.71 14.86
C TYR A 65 -3.86 8.88 14.35
N GLY A 66 -4.15 9.42 13.16
CA GLY A 66 -3.43 10.55 12.58
C GLY A 66 -1.92 10.33 12.35
N LYS A 67 -1.50 9.06 12.22
CA LYS A 67 -0.08 8.68 12.11
C LYS A 67 0.53 9.12 10.78
N PRO A 68 1.85 9.32 10.72
CA PRO A 68 2.56 9.67 9.50
C PRO A 68 2.33 8.66 8.37
N SER A 69 2.34 9.14 7.12
CA SER A 69 2.37 8.30 5.93
C SER A 69 3.74 7.62 5.77
N ILE A 70 3.85 6.65 4.86
CA ILE A 70 5.15 6.05 4.52
C ILE A 70 6.12 7.11 4.00
N SER A 71 5.65 8.02 3.14
CA SER A 71 6.49 9.12 2.64
C SER A 71 6.94 10.07 3.76
N ASP A 72 6.08 10.31 4.76
CA ASP A 72 6.44 11.12 5.93
C ASP A 72 7.52 10.41 6.77
N GLU A 73 7.36 9.11 7.04
CA GLU A 73 8.32 8.27 7.79
C GLU A 73 9.70 8.27 7.10
N ILE A 74 9.72 8.12 5.77
CA ILE A 74 10.97 8.14 4.98
C ILE A 74 11.61 9.52 5.03
N ALA A 75 10.85 10.59 4.80
CA ALA A 75 11.37 11.95 4.86
C ALA A 75 12.02 12.23 6.22
N GLU A 76 11.34 11.89 7.31
CA GLU A 76 11.85 12.08 8.66
C GLU A 76 13.18 11.32 8.88
N ALA A 77 13.27 10.06 8.46
CA ALA A 77 14.50 9.28 8.56
C ALA A 77 15.66 9.93 7.78
N PHE A 78 15.43 10.30 6.51
CA PHE A 78 16.44 10.92 5.64
C PHE A 78 16.93 12.29 6.16
N PHE A 79 16.05 13.11 6.74
CA PHE A 79 16.44 14.41 7.26
C PHE A 79 17.01 14.36 8.68
N SER A 80 16.80 13.27 9.42
CA SER A 80 17.36 13.08 10.76
C SER A 80 18.83 12.65 10.76
N GLU A 81 19.29 11.93 9.73
CA GLU A 81 20.69 11.46 9.61
C GLU A 81 21.68 12.52 9.09
N ASN A 82 21.18 13.68 8.64
CA ASN A 82 22.00 14.78 8.10
C ASN A 82 22.22 15.95 9.09
N LYS A 83 22.04 15.69 10.40
CA LYS A 83 22.28 16.64 11.50
C LYS A 83 23.33 16.12 12.46
#